data_AF-A0A7J3HBA7-F1
#
_entry.id   AF-A0A7J3HBA7-F1
#
_cell.length_a   1.000
_cell.length_b   1.000
_cell.length_c   1.000
_cell.angle_alpha   90.00
_cell.angle_beta   90.00
_cell.angle_gamma   90.00
#
_symmetry.space_group_name_H-M   'P 1'
#
loop_
_entity.id
_entity.type
_entity.pdbx_description
1 polymer ?
#
loop_
_entity_poly.entity_id
_entity_poly.type
_entity_poly.pdbx_seq_one_letter_code
_entity_poly.pdbx_strand_id
1 'polypeptide(L)'
;ATHLVGKALLENDFEKALNLIVGNPFPTESQRVIEARKSYEKGDLREALRLFPRSFSVERSLIRGLLRGMNTRDVLNLIDEWLIRMYVEAYQSYLFNLALSKLVTQLGDVDTLARKCDVIPLPRPNLSLVDECTRESVKAVEEELKFIDARSKYVKYLSKSSREVVFTLRDFKYEEIGSKALLKFFLKPSTYATVFLRELLGSPPT
;
A
#
# COMPACT_ATOMS: atom_id res chain seq x y z
N ALA A 1 2.30 -5.16 3.79
CA ALA A 1 3.56 -4.63 4.37
C ALA A 1 3.70 -3.12 4.10
N THR A 2 3.93 -2.72 2.84
CA THR A 2 4.23 -1.33 2.43
C THR A 2 3.21 -0.28 2.87
N HIS A 3 1.91 -0.56 2.75
CA HIS A 3 0.86 0.37 3.18
C HIS A 3 0.78 0.54 4.71
N LEU A 4 1.20 -0.46 5.50
CA LEU A 4 1.23 -0.34 6.96
C LEU A 4 2.34 0.60 7.42
N VAL A 5 3.47 0.63 6.72
CA VAL A 5 4.52 1.63 6.94
C VAL A 5 3.96 3.02 6.70
N GLY A 6 3.27 3.22 5.58
CA GLY A 6 2.60 4.49 5.26
C GLY A 6 1.61 4.94 6.34
N LYS A 7 0.79 4.00 6.84
CA LYS A 7 -0.14 4.23 7.97
C LYS A 7 0.61 4.71 9.21
N ALA A 8 1.64 3.97 9.64
CA ALA A 8 2.41 4.30 10.84
C ALA A 8 3.12 5.67 10.72
N LEU A 9 3.64 6.02 9.54
CA LEU A 9 4.21 7.34 9.27
C LEU A 9 3.15 8.45 9.42
N LEU A 10 1.96 8.26 8.84
CA LEU A 10 0.85 9.23 8.95
C LEU A 10 0.27 9.35 10.36
N GLU A 11 0.37 8.29 11.17
CA GLU A 11 0.05 8.27 12.60
C GLU A 11 1.12 8.94 13.48
N ASN A 12 2.29 9.31 12.91
CA ASN A 12 3.51 9.69 13.64
C ASN A 12 4.02 8.59 14.61
N ASP A 13 3.65 7.34 14.37
CA ASP A 13 4.14 6.18 15.11
C ASP A 13 5.46 5.69 14.48
N PHE A 14 6.54 6.41 14.80
CA PHE A 14 7.86 6.17 14.24
C PHE A 14 8.43 4.80 14.64
N GLU A 15 8.12 4.32 15.85
CA GLU A 15 8.57 3.01 16.33
C GLU A 15 7.94 1.88 15.50
N LYS A 16 6.62 1.94 15.30
CA LYS A 16 5.91 1.00 14.45
C LYS A 16 6.40 1.08 13.01
N ALA A 17 6.65 2.28 12.47
CA ALA A 17 7.18 2.44 11.12
C ALA A 17 8.56 1.77 10.97
N LEU A 18 9.48 1.99 11.92
CA LEU A 18 10.80 1.37 11.94
C LEU A 18 10.71 -0.16 12.03
N ASN A 19 9.87 -0.67 12.94
CA ASN A 19 9.66 -2.10 13.12
C ASN A 19 9.05 -2.77 11.89
N LEU A 20 8.16 -2.09 11.17
CA LEU A 20 7.60 -2.60 9.92
C LEU A 20 8.60 -2.64 8.76
N ILE A 21 9.62 -1.77 8.77
CA ILE A 21 10.68 -1.76 7.74
C ILE A 21 11.76 -2.81 8.06
N VAL A 22 12.26 -2.83 9.29
CA VAL A 22 13.46 -3.60 9.67
C VAL A 22 13.11 -4.96 10.28
N GLY A 23 11.97 -5.10 10.94
CA GLY A 23 11.49 -6.34 11.55
C GLY A 23 10.47 -7.07 10.66
N ASN A 24 9.57 -7.82 11.29
CA ASN A 24 8.41 -8.50 10.70
C ASN A 24 8.77 -9.48 9.56
N PRO A 25 9.37 -10.64 9.87
CA PRO A 25 9.77 -11.62 8.86
C PRO A 25 8.57 -12.20 8.07
N PHE A 26 8.74 -12.32 6.76
CA PHE A 26 7.77 -13.01 5.90
C PHE A 26 8.20 -14.47 5.68
N PRO A 27 7.26 -15.44 5.71
CA PRO A 27 7.58 -16.85 5.48
C PRO A 27 8.23 -17.15 4.13
N THR A 28 8.04 -16.29 3.13
CA THR A 28 8.57 -16.43 1.77
C THR A 28 9.94 -15.78 1.58
N GLU A 29 10.47 -15.08 2.58
CA GLU A 29 11.81 -14.50 2.53
C GLU A 29 12.90 -15.58 2.64
N SER A 30 14.10 -15.28 2.16
CA SER A 30 15.25 -16.16 2.39
C SER A 30 15.51 -16.33 3.89
N GLN A 31 15.93 -17.53 4.31
CA GLN A 31 16.22 -17.85 5.71
C GLN A 31 17.15 -16.82 6.38
N ARG A 32 18.18 -16.37 5.64
CA ARG A 32 19.12 -15.34 6.10
C ARG A 32 18.45 -14.00 6.44
N VAL A 33 17.46 -13.57 5.65
CA VAL A 33 16.71 -12.32 5.88
C VAL A 33 15.75 -12.49 7.05
N ILE A 34 15.08 -13.64 7.16
CA ILE A 34 14.24 -13.97 8.31
C ILE A 34 15.05 -13.88 9.62
N GLU A 35 16.26 -14.44 9.63
CA GLU A 35 17.16 -14.34 10.78
C GLU A 35 17.61 -12.90 11.05
N ALA A 36 17.91 -12.11 10.01
CA ALA A 36 18.27 -10.70 10.18
C ALA A 36 17.16 -9.89 10.87
N ARG A 37 15.91 -10.06 10.41
CA ARG A 37 14.73 -9.41 10.99
C ARG A 37 14.49 -9.84 12.45
N LYS A 38 14.61 -11.14 12.74
CA LYS A 38 14.50 -11.66 14.11
C LYS A 38 15.60 -11.17 15.04
N SER A 39 16.83 -11.02 14.54
CA SER A 39 17.93 -10.45 15.34
C SER A 39 17.66 -8.99 15.69
N TYR A 40 17.11 -8.20 14.76
CA TYR A 40 16.66 -6.84 15.03
C TYR A 40 15.56 -6.81 16.10
N GLU A 41 14.55 -7.68 16.02
CA GLU A 41 13.46 -7.76 17.00
C GLU A 41 13.94 -8.13 18.41
N LYS A 42 15.03 -8.88 18.52
CA LYS A 42 15.71 -9.19 19.80
C LYS A 42 16.59 -8.05 20.32
N GLY A 43 16.74 -6.97 19.56
CA GLY A 43 17.62 -5.84 19.88
C GLY A 43 19.08 -6.05 19.49
N ASP A 44 19.44 -7.16 18.83
CA ASP A 44 20.80 -7.39 18.34
C ASP A 44 21.04 -6.74 16.98
N LEU A 45 21.22 -5.42 17.03
CA LEU A 45 21.44 -4.59 15.85
C LEU A 45 22.72 -4.97 15.07
N ARG A 46 23.77 -5.43 15.76
CA ARG A 46 25.03 -5.80 15.10
C ARG A 46 24.84 -7.07 14.29
N GLU A 47 24.18 -8.06 14.87
CA GLU A 47 23.90 -9.31 14.17
C GLU A 47 22.91 -9.10 13.03
N ALA A 48 21.84 -8.33 13.24
CA ALA A 48 20.90 -7.95 12.19
C ALA A 48 21.65 -7.33 10.98
N LEU A 49 22.54 -6.37 11.23
CA LEU A 49 23.33 -5.71 10.18
C LEU A 49 24.27 -6.68 9.45
N ARG A 50 24.83 -7.68 10.13
CA ARG A 50 25.68 -8.71 9.53
C ARG A 50 24.88 -9.63 8.62
N LEU A 51 23.67 -9.99 9.03
CA LEU A 51 22.80 -10.91 8.31
C LEU A 51 22.13 -10.26 7.10
N PHE A 52 21.65 -9.01 7.19
CA PHE A 52 21.01 -8.34 6.06
C PHE A 52 21.91 -8.28 4.81
N PRO A 53 21.47 -8.80 3.65
CA PRO A 53 22.23 -8.69 2.39
C PRO A 53 22.44 -7.24 1.96
N ARG A 54 23.47 -6.97 1.15
CA ARG A 54 23.79 -5.60 0.69
C ARG A 54 22.65 -4.92 -0.08
N SER A 55 21.79 -5.71 -0.74
CA SER A 55 20.61 -5.23 -1.45
C SER A 55 19.54 -4.62 -0.53
N PHE A 56 19.54 -4.94 0.77
CA PHE A 56 18.65 -4.36 1.78
C PHE A 56 19.25 -3.04 2.30
N SER A 57 19.48 -2.10 1.40
CA SER A 57 20.19 -0.86 1.68
C SER A 57 19.49 0.00 2.73
N VAL A 58 18.15 0.05 2.68
CA VAL A 58 17.31 0.82 3.60
C VAL A 58 17.44 0.28 5.02
N GLU A 59 17.14 -1.01 5.23
CA GLU A 59 17.21 -1.66 6.54
C GLU A 59 18.62 -1.53 7.14
N ARG A 60 19.65 -1.77 6.32
CA ARG A 60 21.05 -1.60 6.73
C ARG A 60 21.39 -0.16 7.08
N SER A 61 20.85 0.83 6.37
CA SER A 61 21.05 2.25 6.67
C SER A 61 20.43 2.60 8.02
N LEU A 62 19.20 2.15 8.25
CA LEU A 62 18.48 2.38 9.50
C LEU A 62 19.20 1.74 10.69
N ILE A 63 19.59 0.47 10.59
CA ILE A 63 20.33 -0.20 11.67
C ILE A 63 21.66 0.50 11.99
N ARG A 64 22.39 0.99 10.97
CA ARG A 64 23.62 1.77 11.18
C ARG A 64 23.35 3.09 11.90
N GLY A 65 22.24 3.76 11.60
CA GLY A 65 21.84 4.99 12.31
C GLY A 65 21.54 4.72 13.79
N LEU A 66 20.80 3.64 14.09
CA LEU A 66 20.55 3.22 15.47
C LEU A 66 21.84 2.89 16.23
N LEU A 67 22.78 2.16 15.59
CA LEU A 67 24.10 1.86 16.17
C LEU A 67 24.95 3.12 16.43
N ARG A 68 24.68 4.23 15.75
CA ARG A 68 25.30 5.54 15.98
C ARG A 68 24.60 6.36 17.07
N GLY A 69 23.55 5.81 17.69
CA GLY A 69 22.79 6.47 18.75
C GLY A 69 21.70 7.42 18.25
N MET A 70 21.32 7.36 16.97
CA MET A 70 20.16 8.12 16.48
C MET A 70 18.88 7.56 17.12
N ASN A 71 17.94 8.45 17.48
CA ASN A 71 16.61 8.03 17.86
C ASN A 71 15.79 7.59 16.63
N THR A 72 14.66 6.93 16.88
CA THR A 72 13.76 6.38 15.87
C THR A 72 13.20 7.42 14.89
N ARG A 73 12.88 8.63 15.36
CA ARG A 73 12.40 9.68 14.47
C ARG A 73 13.49 10.13 13.49
N ASP A 74 14.70 10.31 14.00
CA ASP A 74 15.83 10.82 13.20
C ASP A 74 16.35 9.76 12.25
N VAL A 75 16.34 8.49 12.63
CA VAL A 75 16.81 7.40 11.77
C VAL A 75 15.93 7.24 10.53
N LEU A 76 14.61 7.44 10.65
CA LEU A 76 13.70 7.38 9.51
C LEU A 76 13.94 8.51 8.49
N ASN A 77 14.61 9.60 8.88
CA ASN A 77 15.02 10.65 7.93
C ASN A 77 16.16 10.21 7.00
N LEU A 78 16.79 9.05 7.26
CA LEU A 78 17.79 8.45 6.35
C LEU A 78 17.15 7.76 5.14
N ILE A 79 15.83 7.59 5.13
CA ILE A 79 15.09 6.99 4.02
C ILE A 79 14.89 8.05 2.94
N ASP A 80 15.18 7.69 1.70
CA ASP A 80 14.97 8.57 0.55
C ASP A 80 13.51 9.03 0.46
N GLU A 81 13.33 10.32 0.12
CA GLU A 81 12.01 10.95 0.05
C GLU A 81 11.05 10.23 -0.89
N TRP A 82 11.56 9.70 -2.01
CA TRP A 82 10.77 8.91 -2.95
C TRP A 82 10.18 7.65 -2.32
N LEU A 83 10.95 6.94 -1.48
CA LEU A 83 10.50 5.71 -0.84
C LEU A 83 9.48 6.02 0.27
N ILE A 84 9.68 7.11 1.02
CA ILE A 84 8.68 7.62 1.97
C ILE A 84 7.35 7.92 1.26
N ARG A 85 7.42 8.62 0.12
CA ARG A 85 6.25 8.91 -0.71
C ARG A 85 5.55 7.62 -1.15
N MET A 86 6.31 6.62 -1.60
CA MET A 86 5.76 5.31 -1.99
C MET A 86 5.00 4.64 -0.84
N TYR A 87 5.53 4.66 0.40
CA TYR A 87 4.82 4.11 1.56
C TYR A 87 3.48 4.81 1.81
N VAL A 88 3.47 6.14 1.78
CA VAL A 88 2.27 6.96 2.01
C VAL A 88 1.22 6.73 0.91
N GLU A 89 1.63 6.75 -0.36
CA GLU A 89 0.73 6.51 -1.50
C GLU A 89 0.20 5.06 -1.53
N ALA A 90 0.97 4.10 -1.01
CA ALA A 90 0.50 2.73 -0.82
C ALA A 90 -0.63 2.64 0.23
N TYR A 91 -0.52 3.38 1.35
CA TYR A 91 -1.62 3.48 2.31
C TYR A 91 -2.85 4.14 1.71
N GLN A 92 -2.67 5.22 0.96
CA GLN A 92 -3.77 5.89 0.29
C GLN A 92 -4.47 4.97 -0.73
N SER A 93 -3.70 4.16 -1.46
CA SER A 93 -4.24 3.14 -2.38
C SER A 93 -5.00 2.04 -1.65
N TYR A 94 -4.54 1.63 -0.46
CA TYR A 94 -5.27 0.70 0.40
C TYR A 94 -6.63 1.28 0.82
N LEU A 95 -6.67 2.54 1.28
CA LEU A 95 -7.92 3.19 1.65
C LEU A 95 -8.90 3.29 0.48
N PHE A 96 -8.40 3.61 -0.71
CA PHE A 96 -9.22 3.62 -1.92
C PHE A 96 -9.85 2.25 -2.21
N ASN A 97 -9.04 1.17 -2.18
CA ASN A 97 -9.54 -0.19 -2.41
C ASN A 97 -10.55 -0.64 -1.34
N LEU A 98 -10.31 -0.24 -0.08
CA LEU A 98 -11.22 -0.51 1.03
C LEU A 98 -12.56 0.22 0.85
N ALA A 99 -12.52 1.49 0.45
CA ALA A 99 -13.72 2.27 0.14
C ALA A 99 -14.52 1.60 -0.98
N LEU A 100 -13.88 1.28 -2.11
CA LEU A 100 -14.53 0.56 -3.21
C LEU A 100 -15.18 -0.74 -2.77
N SER A 101 -14.45 -1.58 -2.04
CA SER A 101 -14.97 -2.89 -1.59
C SER A 101 -16.21 -2.75 -0.71
N LYS A 102 -16.22 -1.74 0.18
CA LYS A 102 -17.38 -1.44 1.03
C LYS A 102 -18.56 -0.91 0.22
N LEU A 103 -18.32 -0.02 -0.74
CA LEU A 103 -19.38 0.53 -1.59
C LEU A 103 -20.01 -0.55 -2.47
N VAL A 104 -19.21 -1.43 -3.10
CA VAL A 104 -19.74 -2.56 -3.87
C VAL A 104 -20.61 -3.46 -2.99
N THR A 105 -20.15 -3.77 -1.77
CA THR A 105 -20.93 -4.58 -0.82
C THR A 105 -22.26 -3.92 -0.42
N GLN A 106 -22.26 -2.59 -0.25
CA GLN A 106 -23.46 -1.82 0.12
C GLN A 106 -24.45 -1.66 -1.04
N LEU A 107 -23.95 -1.48 -2.26
CA LEU A 107 -24.77 -1.29 -3.46
C LEU A 107 -25.19 -2.62 -4.10
N GLY A 108 -24.59 -3.74 -3.69
CA GLY A 108 -24.90 -5.10 -4.12
C GLY A 108 -24.01 -5.59 -5.27
N ASP A 109 -23.66 -4.71 -6.22
CA ASP A 109 -22.87 -5.08 -7.39
C ASP A 109 -22.01 -3.93 -7.94
N VAL A 110 -21.04 -4.28 -8.80
CA VAL A 110 -20.08 -3.35 -9.41
C VAL A 110 -20.73 -2.47 -10.48
N ASP A 111 -21.72 -2.97 -11.22
CA ASP A 111 -22.38 -2.23 -12.31
C ASP A 111 -23.24 -1.08 -11.76
N THR A 112 -23.86 -1.28 -10.61
CA THR A 112 -24.62 -0.27 -9.87
C THR A 112 -23.69 0.80 -9.33
N LEU A 113 -22.52 0.42 -8.81
CA LEU A 113 -21.49 1.40 -8.41
C LEU A 113 -20.97 2.18 -9.62
N ALA A 114 -20.63 1.51 -10.73
CA ALA A 114 -20.11 2.15 -11.93
C ALA A 114 -21.10 3.12 -12.57
N ARG A 115 -22.42 2.85 -12.49
CA ARG A 115 -23.47 3.78 -12.96
C ARG A 115 -23.63 5.01 -12.06
N LYS A 116 -23.28 4.91 -10.77
CA LYS A 116 -23.36 6.01 -9.81
C LYS A 116 -22.09 6.84 -9.77
N CYS A 117 -20.93 6.19 -9.84
CA CYS A 117 -19.63 6.77 -9.55
C CYS A 117 -18.62 6.40 -10.65
N ASP A 118 -18.28 7.34 -11.52
CA ASP A 118 -17.22 7.15 -12.52
C ASP A 118 -15.83 7.17 -11.88
N VAL A 119 -15.60 8.15 -11.01
CA VAL A 119 -14.35 8.37 -10.30
C VAL A 119 -14.61 8.64 -8.83
N ILE A 120 -13.70 8.20 -7.98
CA ILE A 120 -13.66 8.62 -6.58
C ILE A 120 -12.30 9.22 -6.25
N PRO A 121 -12.25 10.30 -5.45
CA PRO A 121 -11.00 10.88 -4.99
C PRO A 121 -10.24 9.88 -4.11
N LEU A 122 -8.90 9.94 -4.15
CA LEU A 122 -8.10 9.19 -3.21
C LEU A 122 -8.37 9.69 -1.77
N PRO A 123 -8.71 8.79 -0.82
CA PRO A 123 -9.05 9.20 0.55
C PRO A 123 -7.90 9.97 1.21
N ARG A 124 -8.24 11.07 1.88
CA ARG A 124 -7.29 11.90 2.65
C ARG A 124 -8.04 12.74 3.69
N PRO A 125 -7.36 13.22 4.74
CA PRO A 125 -7.95 14.17 5.68
C PRO A 125 -8.43 15.45 4.97
N ASN A 126 -9.49 16.05 5.50
CA ASN A 126 -10.04 17.33 5.02
C ASN A 126 -10.34 17.34 3.51
N LEU A 127 -10.81 16.21 2.99
CA LEU A 127 -11.29 16.10 1.61
C LEU A 127 -12.66 16.79 1.50
N SER A 128 -12.82 17.65 0.50
CA SER A 128 -14.08 18.34 0.24
C SER A 128 -15.14 17.38 -0.27
N LEU A 129 -16.29 17.34 0.40
CA LEU A 129 -17.39 16.42 0.12
C LEU A 129 -18.34 17.01 -0.93
N VAL A 130 -17.88 17.07 -2.18
CA VAL A 130 -18.54 17.83 -3.26
C VAL A 130 -19.71 17.09 -3.93
N ASP A 131 -19.75 15.76 -3.82
CA ASP A 131 -20.77 14.91 -4.44
C ASP A 131 -21.12 13.71 -3.55
N GLU A 132 -22.12 12.92 -3.96
CA GLU A 132 -22.56 11.73 -3.22
C GLU A 132 -21.50 10.63 -3.16
N CYS A 133 -20.86 10.30 -4.29
CA CYS A 133 -19.80 9.29 -4.35
C CYS A 133 -18.60 9.64 -3.46
N THR A 134 -18.21 10.91 -3.44
CA THR A 134 -17.16 11.41 -2.54
C THR A 134 -17.59 11.27 -1.07
N ARG A 135 -18.85 11.60 -0.73
CA ARG A 135 -19.37 11.42 0.64
C ARG A 135 -19.39 9.97 1.08
N GLU A 136 -19.91 9.08 0.24
CA GLU A 136 -20.00 7.66 0.55
C GLU A 136 -18.61 7.00 0.64
N SER A 137 -17.70 7.32 -0.27
CA SER A 137 -16.32 6.78 -0.25
C SER A 137 -15.54 7.24 0.98
N VAL A 138 -15.66 8.50 1.40
CA VAL A 138 -15.03 8.99 2.64
C VAL A 138 -15.65 8.32 3.86
N LYS A 139 -16.99 8.24 3.93
CA LYS A 139 -17.70 7.58 5.03
C LYS A 139 -17.30 6.10 5.16
N ALA A 140 -17.09 5.41 4.04
CA ALA A 140 -16.68 4.01 4.03
C ALA A 140 -15.33 3.77 4.75
N VAL A 141 -14.44 4.76 4.77
CA VAL A 141 -13.10 4.66 5.39
C VAL A 141 -12.86 5.67 6.50
N GLU A 142 -13.93 6.26 7.05
CA GLU A 142 -13.84 7.32 8.06
C GLU A 142 -13.03 6.87 9.28
N GLU A 143 -13.24 5.65 9.77
CA GLU A 143 -12.48 5.10 10.90
C GLU A 143 -10.97 4.99 10.62
N GLU A 144 -10.58 4.70 9.38
CA GLU A 144 -9.16 4.63 9.00
C GLU A 144 -8.54 6.02 8.84
N LEU A 145 -9.34 7.02 8.42
CA LEU A 145 -8.90 8.39 8.27
C LEU A 145 -8.66 9.07 9.62
N LYS A 146 -9.37 8.68 10.68
CA LYS A 146 -9.17 9.20 12.06
C LYS A 146 -7.77 8.96 12.60
N PHE A 147 -7.09 7.91 12.13
CA PHE A 147 -5.71 7.61 12.55
C PHE A 147 -4.67 8.52 11.89
N ILE A 148 -5.02 9.21 10.79
CA ILE A 148 -4.07 10.11 10.15
C ILE A 148 -3.95 11.40 10.98
N ASP A 149 -2.77 11.65 11.53
CA ASP A 149 -2.48 12.93 12.18
C ASP A 149 -2.36 14.01 11.09
N ALA A 150 -3.33 14.92 11.04
CA ALA A 150 -3.36 16.00 10.06
C ALA A 150 -2.14 16.94 10.14
N ARG A 151 -1.39 16.93 11.25
CA ARG A 151 -0.15 17.69 11.44
C ARG A 151 1.10 16.88 11.07
N SER A 152 0.96 15.60 10.74
CA SER A 152 2.07 14.78 10.29
C SER A 152 2.73 15.37 9.05
N LYS A 153 4.07 15.45 9.05
CA LYS A 153 4.85 15.96 7.91
C LYS A 153 4.67 15.12 6.65
N TYR A 154 4.13 13.91 6.77
CA TYR A 154 3.93 12.99 5.66
C TYR A 154 2.59 13.21 4.93
N VAL A 155 1.67 14.00 5.49
CA VAL A 155 0.39 14.35 4.85
C VAL A 155 0.59 15.02 3.49
N LYS A 156 1.71 15.74 3.31
CA LYS A 156 2.07 16.37 2.02
C LYS A 156 2.26 15.36 0.87
N TYR A 157 2.51 14.09 1.18
CA TYR A 157 2.68 13.02 0.18
C TYR A 157 1.37 12.33 -0.20
N LEU A 158 0.26 12.62 0.48
CA LEU A 158 -1.05 12.14 0.05
C LEU A 158 -1.44 12.81 -1.27
N SER A 159 -1.69 12.00 -2.29
CA SER A 159 -2.12 12.50 -3.60
C SER A 159 -3.50 13.14 -3.50
N LYS A 160 -3.71 14.17 -4.32
CA LYS A 160 -5.01 14.84 -4.50
C LYS A 160 -5.78 14.32 -5.73
N SER A 161 -5.25 13.32 -6.42
CA SER A 161 -5.87 12.75 -7.61
C SER A 161 -7.12 11.92 -7.29
N SER A 162 -7.95 11.72 -8.30
CA SER A 162 -9.03 10.73 -8.29
C SER A 162 -8.65 9.50 -9.10
N ARG A 163 -9.37 8.41 -8.90
CA ARG A 163 -9.21 7.16 -9.67
C ARG A 163 -10.56 6.68 -10.17
N GLU A 164 -10.54 6.07 -11.35
CA GLU A 164 -11.71 5.39 -11.92
C GLU A 164 -12.10 4.22 -11.02
N VAL A 165 -13.40 4.06 -10.79
CA VAL A 165 -13.96 2.98 -9.95
C VAL A 165 -13.85 1.63 -10.66
N VAL A 166 -14.07 1.64 -11.97
CA VAL A 166 -13.92 0.51 -12.88
C VAL A 166 -12.99 0.89 -14.02
N PHE A 167 -12.33 -0.10 -14.61
CA PHE A 167 -11.57 0.09 -15.84
C PHE A 167 -12.10 -0.84 -16.92
N THR A 168 -12.01 -0.41 -18.17
CA THR A 168 -12.40 -1.20 -19.33
C THR A 168 -11.18 -1.74 -20.06
N LEU A 169 -11.32 -2.95 -20.60
CA LEU A 169 -10.33 -3.54 -21.50
C LEU A 169 -10.56 -3.01 -22.91
N ARG A 170 -9.49 -2.60 -23.60
CA ARG A 170 -9.55 -2.26 -25.03
C ARG A 170 -8.95 -3.38 -25.87
N ASP A 171 -9.55 -3.65 -27.03
CA ASP A 171 -9.17 -4.70 -27.97
C ASP A 171 -8.94 -6.07 -27.30
N PHE A 172 -9.84 -6.46 -26.40
CA PHE A 172 -9.77 -7.76 -25.75
C PHE A 172 -9.96 -8.88 -26.77
N LYS A 173 -8.98 -9.79 -26.82
CA LYS A 173 -8.98 -11.00 -27.63
C LYS A 173 -8.49 -12.16 -26.77
N TYR A 174 -9.06 -13.34 -26.98
CA TYR A 174 -8.55 -14.56 -26.38
C TYR A 174 -8.49 -15.70 -27.40
N GLU A 175 -7.56 -16.62 -27.18
CA GLU A 175 -7.40 -17.84 -27.95
C GLU A 175 -7.10 -19.00 -26.99
N GLU A 176 -7.85 -20.09 -27.11
CA GLU A 176 -7.61 -21.32 -26.35
C GLU A 176 -6.68 -22.25 -27.13
N ILE A 177 -5.57 -22.64 -26.50
CA ILE A 177 -4.56 -23.51 -27.07
C ILE A 177 -4.41 -24.71 -26.13
N GLY A 178 -5.22 -25.74 -26.38
CA GLY A 178 -5.29 -26.92 -25.52
C GLY A 178 -5.75 -26.56 -24.10
N SER A 179 -4.88 -26.77 -23.12
CA SER A 179 -5.15 -26.42 -21.70
C SER A 179 -4.70 -25.01 -21.31
N LYS A 180 -4.34 -24.16 -22.28
CA LYS A 180 -3.85 -22.79 -22.05
C LYS A 180 -4.76 -21.79 -22.73
N ALA A 181 -4.85 -20.58 -22.18
CA ALA A 181 -5.49 -19.45 -22.82
C ALA A 181 -4.46 -18.33 -23.06
N LEU A 182 -4.44 -17.78 -24.27
CA LEU A 182 -3.69 -16.59 -24.62
C LEU A 182 -4.65 -15.39 -24.59
N LEU A 183 -4.36 -14.41 -23.74
CA LEU A 183 -5.17 -13.19 -23.59
C LEU A 183 -4.39 -11.99 -24.14
N LYS A 184 -5.05 -11.15 -24.95
CA LYS A 184 -4.50 -9.90 -25.47
C LYS A 184 -5.49 -8.76 -25.21
N PHE A 185 -5.03 -7.70 -24.56
CA PHE A 185 -5.83 -6.51 -24.26
C PHE A 185 -4.94 -5.32 -23.96
N PHE A 186 -5.50 -4.11 -24.05
CA PHE A 186 -4.86 -2.88 -23.62
C PHE A 186 -5.54 -2.32 -22.37
N LEU A 187 -4.73 -1.84 -21.44
CA LEU A 187 -5.16 -1.13 -20.24
C LEU A 187 -4.75 0.34 -20.31
N LYS A 188 -5.48 1.20 -19.58
CA LYS A 188 -5.02 2.56 -19.34
C LYS A 188 -3.82 2.56 -18.38
N PRO A 189 -2.97 3.60 -18.40
CA PRO A 189 -1.93 3.77 -17.37
C PRO A 189 -2.54 3.75 -15.96
N SER A 190 -1.77 3.23 -14.99
CA SER A 190 -2.18 3.06 -13.58
C SER A 190 -3.25 1.98 -13.31
N THR A 191 -3.52 1.11 -14.28
CA THR A 191 -4.34 -0.10 -14.12
C THR A 191 -3.45 -1.35 -14.07
N TYR A 192 -3.82 -2.33 -13.25
CA TYR A 192 -3.07 -3.58 -13.09
C TYR A 192 -3.78 -4.74 -13.77
N ALA A 193 -3.09 -5.42 -14.71
CA ALA A 193 -3.62 -6.61 -15.38
C ALA A 193 -3.97 -7.74 -14.42
N THR A 194 -3.28 -7.82 -13.28
CA THR A 194 -3.56 -8.79 -12.21
C THR A 194 -4.97 -8.67 -11.64
N VAL A 195 -5.57 -7.47 -11.67
CA VAL A 195 -6.97 -7.30 -11.25
C VAL A 195 -7.90 -8.03 -12.21
N PHE A 196 -7.74 -7.81 -13.52
CA PHE A 196 -8.53 -8.53 -14.53
C PHE A 196 -8.33 -10.04 -14.47
N LEU A 197 -7.08 -10.51 -14.35
CA LEU A 197 -6.79 -11.93 -14.26
C LEU A 197 -7.43 -12.57 -13.01
N ARG A 198 -7.47 -11.86 -11.89
CA ARG A 198 -8.15 -12.34 -10.68
C ARG A 198 -9.66 -12.47 -10.89
N GLU A 199 -10.30 -11.50 -11.55
CA GLU A 199 -11.74 -11.60 -11.85
C GLU A 199 -12.04 -12.75 -12.84
N LEU A 200 -11.12 -13.03 -13.77
CA LEU A 200 -11.28 -14.12 -14.74
C LEU A 200 -11.05 -15.51 -14.13
N LEU A 201 -10.03 -15.65 -13.29
CA LEU A 201 -9.58 -16.93 -12.74
C LEU A 201 -10.22 -17.25 -11.37
N GLY A 202 -10.88 -16.28 -10.75
CA GLY A 202 -11.25 -16.34 -9.34
C GLY A 202 -10.06 -16.12 -8.40
N SER A 203 -10.34 -16.01 -7.10
CA SER A 203 -9.29 -15.98 -6.08
C SER A 203 -8.52 -17.30 -6.10
N PRO A 204 -7.18 -17.30 -5.95
CA PRO A 204 -6.45 -18.55 -5.76
C PRO A 204 -7.04 -19.28 -4.54
N PRO A 205 -7.15 -20.63 -4.58
CA PRO A 205 -7.59 -21.39 -3.42
C PRO A 205 -6.67 -21.06 -2.23
N THR A 206 -7.29 -20.70 -1.11
CA THR A 206 -6.65 -20.33 0.16
C THR A 206 -5.79 -21.44 0.73
#